data_AF-A0A842VC20-F1
#
_entry.id   AF-A0A842VC20-F1
#
_cell.length_a   1.000
_cell.length_b   1.000
_cell.length_c   1.000
_cell.angle_alpha   90.00
_cell.angle_beta   90.00
_cell.angle_gamma   90.00
#
_symmetry.space_group_name_H-M   'P 1'
#
loop_
_entity.id
_entity.type
_entity.pdbx_description
1 polymer ?
#
loop_
_entity_poly.entity_id
_entity_poly.type
_entity_poly.pdbx_seq_one_letter_code
_entity_poly.pdbx_strand_id
1 'polypeptide(L)'
;MDISFFCWLNGITVVIWLSLGVIWGVMSIYRAFKLKTKQLLYLGLSILSISLLFSGLVADFVYILLFGRNLDNFAGIHGILTFIWFVPLIFFGTVLFTELVIPEMNKWIKASLILYMFVLCTIFAIILILFPFASIDFKYPTRQGEDLIDNIVIAWSPIYILLGMTLLPGILIFGSITLYQALKTTGVVRKKLILLFCALSLFFGFGSIDLTVYPADFLLLITRYVMILGGVLFYFSIKEKKIKESGKISLKSEKLDESTDMLIESISQPRPVEINQEDVEFYRNETLCMVCKNNLVGFKKLYICPDCKAMYCEDCAKELIKLDNMCWGCLNPIDKSQPTKPIEEVEDEIIVDLPKEEGREERKYPK
;
A
#
# COMPACT_ATOMS: atom_id res chain seq x y z
N MET A 1 41.84 0.39 19.56
CA MET A 1 40.54 -0.32 19.66
C MET A 1 40.33 -0.89 18.29
N ASP A 2 40.57 -2.19 18.15
CA ASP A 2 40.69 -2.81 16.84
C ASP A 2 39.32 -3.37 16.48
N ILE A 3 38.46 -2.50 15.95
CA ILE A 3 37.15 -2.89 15.43
C ILE A 3 37.38 -3.58 14.08
N SER A 4 36.89 -4.80 13.95
CA SER A 4 37.09 -5.56 12.71
C SER A 4 36.32 -4.92 11.54
N PHE A 5 36.75 -5.26 10.33
CA PHE A 5 36.01 -4.88 9.12
C PHE A 5 34.57 -5.41 9.11
N PHE A 6 34.33 -6.62 9.61
CA PHE A 6 32.99 -7.23 9.66
C PHE A 6 32.08 -6.49 10.65
N CYS A 7 32.59 -6.15 11.82
CA CYS A 7 31.85 -5.35 12.80
C CYS A 7 31.44 -3.98 12.22
N TRP A 8 32.35 -3.30 11.51
CA TRP A 8 32.03 -2.05 10.81
C TRP A 8 30.94 -2.23 9.75
N LEU A 9 31.09 -3.26 8.92
CA LEU A 9 30.18 -3.53 7.82
C LEU A 9 28.77 -3.87 8.33
N ASN A 10 28.66 -4.78 9.30
CA ASN A 10 27.39 -5.15 9.93
C ASN A 10 26.77 -3.95 10.67
N GLY A 11 27.57 -3.27 11.49
CA GLY A 11 27.14 -2.09 12.26
C GLY A 11 26.60 -0.96 11.39
N ILE A 12 27.33 -0.55 10.35
CA ILE A 12 26.88 0.49 9.42
C ILE A 12 25.61 0.05 8.69
N THR A 13 25.53 -1.21 8.25
CA THR A 13 24.36 -1.72 7.53
C THR A 13 23.09 -1.65 8.39
N VAL A 14 23.16 -2.07 9.66
CA VAL A 14 21.99 -2.02 10.56
C VAL A 14 21.60 -0.58 10.92
N VAL A 15 22.58 0.32 11.06
CA VAL A 15 22.33 1.75 11.30
C VAL A 15 21.64 2.40 10.09
N ILE A 16 22.10 2.11 8.86
CA ILE A 16 21.48 2.61 7.62
C ILE A 16 20.03 2.13 7.53
N TRP A 17 19.79 0.83 7.76
CA TRP A 17 18.44 0.26 7.73
C TRP A 17 17.52 0.93 8.76
N LEU A 18 17.95 1.04 10.02
CA LEU A 18 17.18 1.69 11.08
C LEU A 18 16.89 3.14 10.70
N SER A 19 17.90 3.89 10.25
CA SER A 19 17.76 5.32 9.91
C SER A 19 16.78 5.55 8.77
N LEU A 20 16.90 4.79 7.67
CA LEU A 20 16.00 4.90 6.53
C LEU A 20 14.56 4.54 6.91
N GLY A 21 14.39 3.46 7.68
CA GLY A 21 13.08 3.03 8.18
C GLY A 21 12.44 4.07 9.10
N VAL A 22 13.20 4.67 10.02
CA VAL A 22 12.71 5.76 10.89
C VAL A 22 12.29 6.97 10.07
N ILE A 23 13.12 7.43 9.13
CA ILE A 23 12.81 8.58 8.26
C ILE A 23 11.52 8.33 7.47
N TRP A 24 11.39 7.17 6.82
CA TRP A 24 10.21 6.85 6.01
C TRP A 24 8.96 6.59 6.83
N GLY A 25 9.10 5.96 8.00
CA GLY A 25 8.01 5.75 8.95
C GLY A 25 7.46 7.09 9.45
N VAL A 26 8.33 7.98 9.93
CA VAL A 26 7.94 9.33 10.39
C VAL A 26 7.33 10.15 9.25
N MET A 27 7.94 10.15 8.06
CA MET A 27 7.38 10.85 6.89
C MET A 27 5.98 10.33 6.51
N SER A 28 5.77 9.01 6.59
CA SER A 28 4.46 8.41 6.30
C SER A 28 3.42 8.82 7.35
N ILE A 29 3.77 8.79 8.64
CA ILE A 29 2.90 9.24 9.72
C ILE A 29 2.55 10.73 9.56
N TYR A 30 3.54 11.58 9.28
CA TYR A 30 3.33 13.01 9.04
C TYR A 30 2.33 13.25 7.90
N ARG A 31 2.50 12.54 6.78
CA ARG A 31 1.55 12.62 5.65
C ARG A 31 0.18 12.07 6.01
N ALA A 32 0.11 11.02 6.83
CA ALA A 32 -1.16 10.44 7.28
C ALA A 32 -1.99 11.47 8.05
N PHE A 33 -1.36 12.24 8.94
CA PHE A 33 -2.03 13.32 9.66
C PHE A 33 -2.47 14.45 8.71
N LYS A 34 -1.61 14.86 7.77
CA LYS A 34 -1.94 15.90 6.80
C LYS A 34 -3.11 15.51 5.88
N LEU A 35 -3.16 14.25 5.45
CA LEU A 35 -4.18 13.72 4.54
C LEU A 35 -5.40 13.13 5.27
N LYS A 36 -5.35 13.04 6.61
CA LYS A 36 -6.37 12.37 7.45
C LYS A 36 -6.64 10.90 7.04
N THR A 37 -5.63 10.19 6.53
CA THR A 37 -5.76 8.80 6.08
C THR A 37 -5.21 7.82 7.12
N LYS A 38 -6.10 6.98 7.69
CA LYS A 38 -5.72 6.00 8.73
C LYS A 38 -4.78 4.91 8.20
N GLN A 39 -4.93 4.51 6.93
CA GLN A 39 -4.11 3.49 6.30
C GLN A 39 -2.64 3.91 6.26
N LEU A 40 -2.38 5.18 5.93
CA LEU A 40 -1.02 5.70 5.87
C LEU A 40 -0.38 5.81 7.26
N LEU A 41 -1.20 6.03 8.30
CA LEU A 41 -0.75 6.03 9.70
C LEU A 41 -0.29 4.63 10.10
N TYR A 42 -1.14 3.60 9.89
CA TYR A 42 -0.77 2.22 10.20
C TYR A 42 0.42 1.74 9.40
N LEU A 43 0.52 2.14 8.12
CA LEU A 43 1.69 1.86 7.31
C LEU A 43 2.97 2.46 7.92
N GLY A 44 2.93 3.74 8.28
CA GLY A 44 4.07 4.40 8.90
C GLY A 44 4.49 3.74 10.22
N LEU A 45 3.53 3.34 11.06
CA LEU A 45 3.78 2.61 12.31
C LEU A 45 4.38 1.22 12.07
N SER A 46 3.93 0.49 11.05
CA SER A 46 4.54 -0.78 10.65
C SER A 46 5.98 -0.59 10.17
N ILE A 47 6.26 0.45 9.37
CA ILE A 47 7.62 0.78 8.91
C ILE A 47 8.53 1.19 10.08
N LEU A 48 8.02 1.88 11.09
CA LEU A 48 8.81 2.15 12.30
C LEU A 48 9.13 0.84 13.04
N SER A 49 8.11 0.02 13.27
CA SER A 49 8.27 -1.24 14.01
C SER A 49 9.25 -2.20 13.32
N ILE A 50 9.16 -2.33 11.99
CA ILE A 50 10.07 -3.18 11.20
C ILE A 50 11.53 -2.70 11.27
N SER A 51 11.74 -1.39 11.29
CA SER A 51 13.08 -0.81 11.37
C SER A 51 13.72 -1.02 12.74
N LEU A 52 12.89 -0.94 13.79
CA LEU A 52 13.30 -1.11 15.18
C LEU A 52 13.58 -2.57 15.56
N LEU A 53 13.23 -3.54 14.71
CA LEU A 53 13.67 -4.93 14.89
C LEU A 53 15.21 -5.05 14.98
N PHE A 54 15.96 -4.13 14.39
CA PHE A 54 17.43 -4.11 14.43
C PHE A 54 17.98 -3.28 15.59
N SER A 55 17.14 -2.83 16.53
CA SER A 55 17.58 -1.94 17.62
C SER A 55 18.55 -2.59 18.60
N GLY A 56 18.46 -3.92 18.84
CA GLY A 56 19.46 -4.65 19.62
C GLY A 56 20.85 -4.58 18.98
N LEU A 57 20.94 -4.89 17.68
CA LEU A 57 22.19 -4.85 16.91
C LEU A 57 22.78 -3.43 16.82
N VAL A 58 21.94 -2.41 16.66
CA VAL A 58 22.37 -1.02 16.69
C VAL A 58 22.88 -0.63 18.09
N ALA A 59 22.22 -1.06 19.15
CA ALA A 59 22.66 -0.80 20.52
C ALA A 59 24.02 -1.45 20.80
N ASP A 60 24.24 -2.69 20.35
CA ASP A 60 25.52 -3.38 20.46
C ASP A 60 26.62 -2.62 19.69
N PHE A 61 26.36 -2.26 18.43
CA PHE A 61 27.31 -1.51 17.63
C PHE A 61 27.69 -0.15 18.25
N VAL A 62 26.71 0.62 18.72
CA VAL A 62 26.94 1.89 19.42
C VAL A 62 27.73 1.67 20.70
N TYR A 63 27.46 0.61 21.45
CA TYR A 63 28.19 0.28 22.66
C TYR A 63 29.65 -0.09 22.37
N ILE A 64 29.93 -0.82 21.29
CA ILE A 64 31.30 -1.08 20.80
C ILE A 64 32.02 0.22 20.46
N LEU A 65 31.37 1.15 19.74
CA LEU A 65 31.97 2.44 19.39
C LEU A 65 32.32 3.30 20.61
N LEU A 66 31.48 3.26 21.64
CA LEU A 66 31.66 4.09 22.85
C LEU A 66 32.62 3.47 23.87
N PHE A 67 32.59 2.14 24.04
CA PHE A 67 33.28 1.46 25.14
C PHE A 67 34.32 0.43 24.70
N GLY A 68 34.40 0.11 23.40
CA GLY A 68 35.35 -0.86 22.86
C GLY A 68 35.09 -2.31 23.22
N ARG A 69 33.85 -2.62 23.61
CA ARG A 69 33.39 -3.98 23.92
C ARG A 69 31.93 -4.11 23.52
N ASN A 70 31.49 -5.34 23.26
CA ASN A 70 30.09 -5.67 23.01
C ASN A 70 29.22 -5.42 24.25
N LEU A 71 27.93 -5.25 24.03
CA LEU A 71 26.90 -5.01 25.03
C LEU A 71 26.83 -6.17 26.02
N ASP A 72 26.83 -5.85 27.31
CA ASP A 72 26.58 -6.85 28.35
C ASP A 72 25.09 -7.25 28.32
N ASN A 73 24.83 -8.51 27.99
CA ASN A 73 23.48 -9.02 27.74
C ASN A 73 22.90 -9.77 28.94
N PHE A 74 23.22 -9.35 30.17
CA PHE A 74 22.85 -10.00 31.44
C PHE A 74 21.37 -10.41 31.57
N ALA A 75 20.44 -9.65 30.98
CA ALA A 75 19.00 -9.93 31.05
C ALA A 75 18.38 -10.30 29.69
N GLY A 76 19.19 -10.67 28.70
CA GLY A 76 18.69 -10.87 27.34
C GLY A 76 18.22 -9.58 26.68
N ILE A 77 18.68 -8.42 27.17
CA ILE A 77 18.28 -7.09 26.71
C ILE A 77 18.51 -6.90 25.21
N HIS A 78 19.57 -7.51 24.66
CA HIS A 78 19.86 -7.47 23.24
C HIS A 78 18.72 -8.10 22.42
N GLY A 79 18.26 -9.27 22.84
CA GLY A 79 17.13 -9.97 22.21
C GLY A 79 15.80 -9.27 22.45
N ILE A 80 15.56 -8.76 23.66
CA ILE A 80 14.32 -8.02 23.97
C ILE A 80 14.22 -6.77 23.09
N LEU A 81 15.28 -5.97 22.97
CA LEU A 81 15.31 -4.79 22.10
C LEU A 81 15.00 -5.16 20.65
N THR A 82 15.61 -6.23 20.12
CA THR A 82 15.35 -6.72 18.77
C THR A 82 13.89 -7.16 18.58
N PHE A 83 13.38 -8.04 19.43
CA PHE A 83 12.13 -8.75 19.14
C PHE A 83 10.86 -8.09 19.68
N ILE A 84 10.94 -7.14 20.61
CA ILE A 84 9.74 -6.50 21.17
C ILE A 84 8.92 -5.75 20.11
N TRP A 85 9.59 -5.24 19.08
CA TRP A 85 8.96 -4.52 17.96
C TRP A 85 8.18 -5.41 17.00
N PHE A 86 8.30 -6.72 17.14
CA PHE A 86 7.49 -7.67 16.41
C PHE A 86 5.99 -7.53 16.76
N VAL A 87 5.69 -7.21 18.02
CA VAL A 87 4.32 -7.03 18.53
C VAL A 87 3.59 -5.89 17.78
N PRO A 88 4.07 -4.63 17.80
CA PRO A 88 3.41 -3.56 17.05
C PRO A 88 3.48 -3.79 15.54
N LEU A 89 4.53 -4.41 15.01
CA LEU A 89 4.63 -4.74 13.59
C LEU A 89 3.47 -5.63 13.13
N ILE A 90 3.24 -6.76 13.81
CA ILE A 90 2.17 -7.70 13.45
C ILE A 90 0.80 -7.07 13.68
N PHE A 91 0.61 -6.32 14.76
CA PHE A 91 -0.65 -5.65 15.03
C PHE A 91 -1.01 -4.63 13.94
N PHE A 92 -0.14 -3.65 13.68
CA PHE A 92 -0.40 -2.62 12.67
C PHE A 92 -0.40 -3.19 11.25
N GLY A 93 0.46 -4.18 10.97
CA GLY A 93 0.46 -4.91 9.70
C GLY A 93 -0.86 -5.62 9.43
N THR A 94 -1.42 -6.29 10.43
CA THR A 94 -2.73 -6.97 10.32
C THR A 94 -3.85 -5.97 10.07
N VAL A 95 -3.92 -4.88 10.84
CA VAL A 95 -4.94 -3.83 10.65
C VAL A 95 -4.83 -3.24 9.24
N LEU A 96 -3.62 -2.86 8.82
CA LEU A 96 -3.36 -2.32 7.48
C LEU A 96 -3.81 -3.29 6.38
N PHE A 97 -3.45 -4.58 6.52
CA PHE A 97 -3.77 -5.60 5.54
C PHE A 97 -5.28 -5.84 5.43
N THR A 98 -5.97 -5.97 6.57
CA THR A 98 -7.42 -6.20 6.59
C THR A 98 -8.22 -5.05 5.98
N GLU A 99 -7.73 -3.82 6.08
CA GLU A 99 -8.37 -2.65 5.46
C GLU A 99 -8.04 -2.48 3.98
N LEU A 100 -6.79 -2.76 3.57
CA LEU A 100 -6.37 -2.55 2.18
C LEU A 100 -6.73 -3.71 1.26
N VAL A 101 -6.54 -4.94 1.73
CA VAL A 101 -6.57 -6.11 0.85
C VAL A 101 -7.94 -6.78 0.85
N ILE A 102 -8.69 -6.76 1.96
CA ILE A 102 -10.03 -7.37 2.01
C ILE A 102 -11.06 -6.35 2.49
N PRO A 103 -11.30 -5.27 1.73
CA PRO A 103 -12.21 -4.20 2.14
C PRO A 103 -13.63 -4.73 2.41
N GLU A 104 -14.09 -5.69 1.61
CA GLU A 104 -15.43 -6.31 1.68
C GLU A 104 -15.59 -7.35 2.81
N MET A 105 -14.53 -7.66 3.57
CA MET A 105 -14.62 -8.65 4.64
C MET A 105 -15.58 -8.18 5.73
N ASN A 106 -16.43 -9.10 6.22
CA ASN A 106 -17.36 -8.84 7.32
C ASN A 106 -16.60 -8.25 8.51
N LYS A 107 -17.14 -7.16 9.08
CA LYS A 107 -16.56 -6.44 10.23
C LYS A 107 -16.25 -7.36 11.41
N TRP A 108 -17.09 -8.37 11.66
CA TRP A 108 -16.86 -9.36 12.72
C TRP A 108 -15.63 -10.24 12.46
N ILE A 109 -15.40 -10.64 11.21
CA ILE A 109 -14.23 -11.43 10.83
C ILE A 109 -12.96 -10.59 10.96
N LYS A 110 -12.99 -9.33 10.49
CA LYS A 110 -11.89 -8.37 10.68
C LYS A 110 -11.54 -8.21 12.17
N ALA A 111 -12.55 -7.95 13.00
CA ALA A 111 -12.37 -7.78 14.44
C ALA A 111 -11.82 -9.06 15.12
N SER A 112 -12.33 -10.23 14.74
CA SER A 112 -11.86 -11.52 15.26
C SER A 112 -10.39 -11.78 14.90
N LEU A 113 -9.99 -11.52 13.65
CA LEU A 113 -8.59 -11.68 13.22
C LEU A 113 -7.65 -10.73 13.97
N ILE A 114 -8.04 -9.46 14.13
CA ILE A 114 -7.26 -8.48 14.88
C ILE A 114 -7.11 -8.89 16.35
N LEU A 115 -8.20 -9.35 16.97
CA LEU A 115 -8.19 -9.83 18.36
C LEU A 115 -7.30 -11.07 18.53
N TYR A 116 -7.41 -12.04 17.63
CA TYR A 116 -6.56 -13.24 17.61
C TYR A 116 -5.08 -12.87 17.54
N MET A 117 -4.69 -11.99 16.60
CA MET A 117 -3.31 -11.54 16.47
C MET A 117 -2.83 -10.77 17.69
N PHE A 118 -3.69 -9.94 18.29
CA PHE A 118 -3.37 -9.21 19.53
C PHE A 118 -3.07 -10.15 20.69
N VAL A 119 -3.88 -11.21 20.88
CA VAL A 119 -3.67 -12.22 21.93
C VAL A 119 -2.35 -12.94 21.69
N LEU A 120 -2.07 -13.40 20.48
CA LEU A 120 -0.79 -14.06 20.15
C LEU A 120 0.42 -13.15 20.40
N CYS A 121 0.36 -11.88 19.98
CA CYS A 121 1.43 -10.91 20.20
C CYS A 121 1.65 -10.61 21.69
N THR A 122 0.58 -10.61 22.49
CA THR A 122 0.67 -10.42 23.94
C THR A 122 1.37 -11.60 24.60
N ILE A 123 0.99 -12.84 24.23
CA ILE A 123 1.65 -14.05 24.72
C ILE A 123 3.12 -14.06 24.32
N PHE A 124 3.42 -13.71 23.07
CA PHE A 124 4.79 -13.58 22.56
C PHE A 124 5.61 -12.59 23.41
N ALA A 125 5.07 -11.41 23.68
CA ALA A 125 5.75 -10.37 24.46
C ALA A 125 6.06 -10.84 25.89
N ILE A 126 5.08 -11.50 26.53
CA ILE A 126 5.25 -12.03 27.89
C ILE A 126 6.36 -13.08 27.94
N ILE A 127 6.37 -14.04 26.99
CA ILE A 127 7.40 -15.07 26.94
C ILE A 127 8.78 -14.46 26.66
N LEU A 128 8.86 -13.51 25.72
CA LEU A 128 10.10 -12.81 25.38
C LEU A 128 10.71 -12.10 26.59
N ILE A 129 9.89 -11.40 27.37
CA ILE A 129 10.36 -10.63 28.53
C ILE A 129 10.73 -11.55 29.69
N LEU A 130 9.94 -12.60 29.96
CA LEU A 130 10.16 -13.49 31.11
C LEU A 130 11.25 -14.53 30.86
N PHE A 131 11.42 -14.99 29.61
CA PHE A 131 12.30 -16.11 29.26
C PHE A 131 13.15 -15.84 28.01
N PRO A 132 13.91 -14.74 27.94
CA PRO A 132 14.69 -14.39 26.75
C PRO A 132 15.74 -15.47 26.41
N PHE A 133 16.47 -15.99 27.41
CA PHE A 133 17.51 -17.02 27.20
C PHE A 133 16.97 -18.41 26.87
N ALA A 134 15.71 -18.71 27.21
CA ALA A 134 15.08 -19.97 26.77
C ALA A 134 14.54 -19.88 25.34
N SER A 135 14.50 -18.67 24.77
CA SER A 135 13.86 -18.39 23.49
C SER A 135 14.85 -17.98 22.41
N ILE A 136 15.95 -17.32 22.80
CA ILE A 136 16.95 -16.75 21.89
C ILE A 136 18.32 -17.27 22.32
N ASP A 137 19.04 -17.84 21.36
CA ASP A 137 20.45 -18.17 21.49
C ASP A 137 21.28 -16.95 21.10
N PHE A 138 22.21 -16.58 21.98
CA PHE A 138 23.05 -15.40 21.82
C PHE A 138 24.48 -15.85 21.49
N LYS A 139 24.89 -15.65 20.25
CA LYS A 139 26.25 -15.99 19.82
C LYS A 139 27.14 -14.77 19.93
N TYR A 140 28.03 -14.80 20.92
CA TYR A 140 29.02 -13.75 21.13
C TYR A 140 30.22 -13.94 20.19
N PRO A 141 30.84 -12.85 19.71
CA PRO A 141 32.09 -12.95 18.98
C PRO A 141 33.23 -13.47 19.88
N THR A 142 34.24 -14.12 19.27
CA THR A 142 35.38 -14.67 20.02
C THR A 142 36.22 -13.57 20.66
N ARG A 143 36.34 -12.44 19.95
CA ARG A 143 37.01 -11.23 20.44
C ARG A 143 36.05 -10.05 20.47
N GLN A 144 36.18 -9.21 21.47
CA GLN A 144 35.39 -7.98 21.61
C GLN A 144 35.62 -7.08 20.39
N GLY A 145 34.54 -6.60 19.75
CA GLY A 145 34.61 -5.77 18.54
C GLY A 145 34.97 -6.52 17.25
N GLU A 146 35.01 -7.87 17.29
CA GLU A 146 35.17 -8.70 16.09
C GLU A 146 33.91 -8.74 15.25
N ASP A 147 32.74 -8.84 15.88
CA ASP A 147 31.43 -8.71 15.22
C ASP A 147 30.37 -8.24 16.24
N LEU A 148 29.14 -8.08 15.79
CA LEU A 148 27.97 -7.85 16.64
C LEU A 148 27.50 -9.15 17.31
N ILE A 149 26.80 -9.03 18.43
CA ILE A 149 26.09 -10.17 19.04
C ILE A 149 25.00 -10.65 18.07
N ASP A 150 25.01 -11.94 17.75
CA ASP A 150 24.00 -12.54 16.89
C ASP A 150 22.87 -13.18 17.71
N ASN A 151 21.65 -13.11 17.15
CA ASN A 151 20.41 -13.50 17.82
C ASN A 151 19.71 -14.57 17.00
N ILE A 152 19.75 -15.81 17.46
CA ILE A 152 19.09 -16.90 16.75
C ILE A 152 17.88 -17.34 17.58
N VAL A 153 16.71 -17.40 16.97
CA VAL A 153 15.54 -17.93 17.67
C VAL A 153 15.74 -19.44 17.83
N ILE A 154 15.73 -19.93 19.06
CA ILE A 154 15.93 -21.36 19.35
C ILE A 154 14.78 -22.14 18.71
N ALA A 155 15.12 -23.07 17.83
CA ALA A 155 14.14 -23.93 17.17
C ALA A 155 13.29 -24.66 18.23
N TRP A 156 11.98 -24.75 17.97
CA TRP A 156 11.00 -25.35 18.90
C TRP A 156 10.78 -24.63 20.22
N SER A 157 11.43 -23.49 20.46
CA SER A 157 11.05 -22.62 21.58
C SER A 157 9.60 -22.13 21.41
N PRO A 158 8.90 -21.77 22.49
CA PRO A 158 7.57 -21.19 22.38
C PRO A 158 7.52 -19.94 21.48
N ILE A 159 8.58 -19.12 21.50
CA ILE A 159 8.72 -17.97 20.60
C ILE A 159 8.81 -18.40 19.14
N TYR A 160 9.61 -19.42 18.82
CA TYR A 160 9.70 -19.96 17.46
C TYR A 160 8.33 -20.40 16.93
N ILE A 161 7.56 -21.12 17.76
CA ILE A 161 6.21 -21.57 17.39
C ILE A 161 5.28 -20.38 17.16
N LEU A 162 5.30 -19.37 18.04
CA LEU A 162 4.49 -18.17 17.89
C LEU A 162 4.87 -17.34 16.66
N LEU A 163 6.17 -17.23 16.35
CA LEU A 163 6.64 -16.62 15.10
C LEU A 163 6.13 -17.40 13.89
N GLY A 164 6.20 -18.73 13.91
CA GLY A 164 5.63 -19.56 12.85
C GLY A 164 4.12 -19.34 12.68
N MET A 165 3.36 -19.33 13.77
CA MET A 165 1.91 -19.11 13.77
C MET A 165 1.50 -17.72 13.30
N THR A 166 2.38 -16.72 13.39
CA THR A 166 2.08 -15.33 12.97
C THR A 166 2.62 -15.04 11.57
N LEU A 167 3.85 -15.43 11.26
CA LEU A 167 4.50 -15.18 9.97
C LEU A 167 3.98 -16.10 8.87
N LEU A 168 3.75 -17.39 9.13
CA LEU A 168 3.35 -18.33 8.07
C LEU A 168 1.98 -17.95 7.49
N PRO A 169 0.92 -17.67 8.27
CA PRO A 169 -0.32 -17.16 7.71
C PRO A 169 -0.12 -15.80 7.03
N GLY A 170 0.74 -14.94 7.56
CA GLY A 170 1.10 -13.68 6.90
C GLY A 170 1.64 -13.91 5.48
N ILE A 171 2.60 -14.81 5.31
CA ILE A 171 3.18 -15.11 3.99
C ILE A 171 2.15 -15.79 3.08
N LEU A 172 1.51 -16.86 3.57
CA LEU A 172 0.63 -17.69 2.75
C LEU A 172 -0.65 -16.94 2.38
N ILE A 173 -1.32 -16.34 3.36
CA ILE A 173 -2.60 -15.65 3.13
C ILE A 173 -2.33 -14.31 2.45
N PHE A 174 -1.41 -13.48 2.99
CA PHE A 174 -1.23 -12.13 2.45
C PHE A 174 -0.51 -12.15 1.11
N GLY A 175 0.50 -13.00 0.96
CA GLY A 175 1.18 -13.21 -0.32
C GLY A 175 0.21 -13.70 -1.39
N SER A 176 -0.56 -14.77 -1.11
CA SER A 176 -1.46 -15.34 -2.10
C SER A 176 -2.60 -14.41 -2.47
N ILE A 177 -3.20 -13.70 -1.51
CA ILE A 177 -4.29 -12.76 -1.82
C ILE A 177 -3.77 -11.56 -2.61
N THR A 178 -2.61 -11.00 -2.24
CA THR A 178 -2.01 -9.88 -2.99
C THR A 178 -1.69 -10.30 -4.41
N LEU A 179 -1.14 -11.50 -4.60
CA LEU A 179 -0.88 -12.05 -5.93
C LEU A 179 -2.17 -12.29 -6.73
N TYR A 180 -3.19 -12.87 -6.12
CA TYR A 180 -4.49 -13.07 -6.75
C TYR A 180 -5.10 -11.75 -7.24
N GLN A 181 -5.06 -10.69 -6.42
CA GLN A 181 -5.51 -9.36 -6.83
C GLN A 181 -4.66 -8.75 -7.92
N ALA A 182 -3.34 -8.97 -7.87
CA ALA A 182 -2.44 -8.54 -8.92
C ALA A 182 -2.79 -9.19 -10.27
N LEU A 183 -3.20 -10.47 -10.27
CA LEU A 183 -3.61 -11.19 -11.48
C LEU A 183 -4.97 -10.73 -12.01
N LYS A 184 -5.91 -10.34 -11.14
CA LYS A 184 -7.24 -9.84 -11.53
C LYS A 184 -7.23 -8.40 -12.06
N THR A 185 -6.27 -7.59 -11.64
CA THR A 185 -6.16 -6.17 -12.04
C THR A 185 -5.35 -6.00 -13.33
N THR A 186 -5.45 -4.84 -13.98
CA THR A 186 -4.68 -4.50 -15.19
C THR A 186 -3.90 -3.19 -15.02
N GLY A 187 -3.07 -2.86 -16.02
CA GLY A 187 -2.39 -1.56 -16.09
C GLY A 187 -1.38 -1.30 -14.96
N VAL A 188 -1.42 -0.07 -14.43
CA VAL A 188 -0.46 0.41 -13.40
C VAL A 188 -0.70 -0.27 -12.05
N VAL A 189 -1.96 -0.58 -11.72
CA VAL A 189 -2.34 -1.22 -10.45
C VAL A 189 -1.74 -2.63 -10.35
N ARG A 190 -1.87 -3.45 -11.41
CA ARG A 190 -1.25 -4.79 -11.48
C ARG A 190 0.25 -4.74 -11.22
N LYS A 191 0.97 -3.82 -11.88
CA LYS A 191 2.42 -3.68 -11.69
C LYS A 191 2.78 -3.36 -10.23
N LYS A 192 2.01 -2.51 -9.56
CA LYS A 192 2.22 -2.17 -8.15
C LYS A 192 1.92 -3.33 -7.21
N LEU A 193 0.85 -4.08 -7.45
CA LEU A 193 0.51 -5.25 -6.63
C LEU A 193 1.52 -6.39 -6.80
N ILE A 194 2.02 -6.63 -8.01
CA ILE A 194 3.13 -7.59 -8.23
C ILE A 194 4.38 -7.13 -7.47
N LEU A 195 4.72 -5.84 -7.57
CA LEU A 195 5.87 -5.28 -6.86
C LEU A 195 5.72 -5.40 -5.34
N LEU A 196 4.51 -5.18 -4.81
CA LEU A 196 4.19 -5.37 -3.40
C LEU A 196 4.35 -6.83 -2.98
N PHE A 197 3.81 -7.78 -3.77
CA PHE A 197 3.98 -9.21 -3.53
C PHE A 197 5.46 -9.62 -3.50
N CYS A 198 6.25 -9.19 -4.49
CA CYS A 198 7.69 -9.44 -4.53
C CYS A 198 8.41 -8.88 -3.30
N ALA A 199 8.08 -7.64 -2.92
CA ALA A 199 8.68 -7.00 -1.75
C ALA A 199 8.37 -7.76 -0.44
N LEU A 200 7.11 -8.15 -0.24
CA LEU A 200 6.69 -8.92 0.94
C LEU A 200 7.34 -10.30 0.97
N SER A 201 7.42 -10.98 -0.19
CA SER A 201 8.02 -12.31 -0.29
C SER A 201 9.51 -12.29 0.02
N LEU A 202 10.23 -11.30 -0.51
CA LEU A 202 11.64 -11.08 -0.18
C LEU A 202 11.81 -10.76 1.30
N PHE A 203 11.02 -9.83 1.83
CA PHE A 203 11.15 -9.43 3.22
C PHE A 203 10.89 -10.58 4.19
N PHE A 204 9.76 -11.29 4.05
CA PHE A 204 9.43 -12.37 4.97
C PHE A 204 10.28 -13.62 4.76
N GLY A 205 10.62 -13.96 3.51
CA GLY A 205 11.46 -15.11 3.21
C GLY A 205 12.86 -14.94 3.78
N PHE A 206 13.53 -13.83 3.44
CA PHE A 206 14.88 -13.55 3.94
C PHE A 206 14.89 -13.15 5.42
N GLY A 207 13.86 -12.47 5.91
CA GLY A 207 13.70 -12.21 7.35
C GLY A 207 13.59 -13.51 8.15
N SER A 208 12.87 -14.52 7.65
CA SER A 208 12.80 -15.83 8.32
C SER A 208 14.16 -16.54 8.32
N ILE A 209 14.96 -16.39 7.26
CA ILE A 209 16.33 -16.91 7.18
C ILE A 209 17.22 -16.20 8.21
N ASP A 210 17.17 -14.87 8.28
CA ASP A 210 17.92 -14.04 9.25
C ASP A 210 17.63 -14.47 10.70
N LEU A 211 16.40 -14.91 10.98
CA LEU A 211 15.97 -15.33 12.33
C LEU A 211 16.35 -16.78 12.71
N THR A 212 16.61 -17.65 11.74
CA THR A 212 16.66 -19.11 11.98
C THR A 212 17.96 -19.79 11.53
N VAL A 213 18.68 -19.23 10.57
CA VAL A 213 19.87 -19.86 10.00
C VAL A 213 21.10 -19.46 10.80
N TYR A 214 21.78 -20.46 11.37
CA TYR A 214 23.08 -20.27 12.02
C TYR A 214 24.07 -19.60 11.06
N PRO A 215 24.81 -18.57 11.52
CA PRO A 215 25.50 -17.66 10.62
C PRO A 215 26.67 -18.36 9.93
N ALA A 216 26.60 -18.38 8.60
CA ALA A 216 27.76 -18.03 7.80
C ALA A 216 27.72 -16.50 7.68
N ASP A 217 28.67 -15.80 8.29
CA ASP A 217 28.66 -14.32 8.43
C ASP A 217 28.38 -13.60 7.09
N PHE A 218 28.87 -14.18 5.99
CA PHE A 218 28.63 -13.68 4.64
C PHE A 218 27.17 -13.84 4.16
N LEU A 219 26.48 -14.94 4.49
CA LEU A 219 25.09 -15.17 4.11
C LEU A 219 24.14 -14.20 4.81
N LEU A 220 24.44 -13.86 6.06
CA LEU A 220 23.67 -12.91 6.86
C LEU A 220 23.78 -11.49 6.28
N LEU A 221 24.97 -11.10 5.81
CA LEU A 221 25.14 -9.86 5.06
C LEU A 221 24.28 -9.82 3.79
N ILE A 222 24.31 -10.88 2.97
CA ILE A 222 23.49 -10.98 1.75
C ILE A 222 22.00 -10.86 2.09
N THR A 223 21.55 -11.60 3.10
CA THR A 223 20.17 -11.61 3.58
C THR A 223 19.70 -10.19 3.93
N ARG A 224 20.52 -9.41 4.65
CA ARG A 224 20.23 -8.01 4.99
C ARG A 224 20.17 -7.09 3.78
N TYR A 225 21.06 -7.25 2.81
CA TYR A 225 20.98 -6.49 1.54
C TYR A 225 19.70 -6.81 0.75
N VAL A 226 19.27 -8.07 0.72
CA VAL A 226 18.02 -8.47 0.06
C VAL A 226 16.81 -7.90 0.80
N MET A 227 16.84 -7.85 2.13
CA MET A 227 15.79 -7.16 2.91
C MET A 227 15.76 -5.65 2.62
N ILE A 228 16.92 -4.98 2.54
CA ILE A 228 17.05 -3.58 2.08
C ILE A 228 16.39 -3.39 0.73
N LEU A 229 16.70 -4.25 -0.24
CA LEU A 229 16.10 -4.22 -1.57
C LEU A 229 14.57 -4.43 -1.49
N GLY A 230 14.11 -5.38 -0.67
CA GLY A 230 12.68 -5.60 -0.40
C GLY A 230 11.99 -4.34 0.11
N GLY A 231 12.59 -3.63 1.06
CA GLY A 231 12.10 -2.35 1.57
C GLY A 231 12.01 -1.25 0.48
N VAL A 232 13.00 -1.20 -0.41
CA VAL A 232 12.99 -0.27 -1.56
C VAL A 232 11.87 -0.61 -2.55
N LEU A 233 11.68 -1.88 -2.88
CA LEU A 233 10.58 -2.33 -3.75
C LEU A 233 9.21 -2.03 -3.13
N PHE A 234 9.10 -2.23 -1.81
CA PHE A 234 7.90 -1.90 -1.05
C PHE A 234 7.60 -0.39 -1.12
N TYR A 235 8.59 0.49 -0.97
CA TYR A 235 8.40 1.92 -1.16
C TYR A 235 7.88 2.26 -2.56
N PHE A 236 8.45 1.67 -3.61
CA PHE A 236 8.02 1.92 -4.99
C PHE A 236 6.62 1.37 -5.30
N SER A 237 6.17 0.31 -4.62
CA SER A 237 4.83 -0.24 -4.80
C SER A 237 3.76 0.74 -4.28
N ILE A 238 4.04 1.41 -3.16
CA ILE A 238 3.13 2.36 -2.53
C ILE A 238 3.22 3.75 -3.14
N LYS A 239 4.41 4.19 -3.59
CA LYS A 239 4.64 5.54 -4.13
C LYS A 239 3.61 5.91 -5.20
N GLU A 240 2.81 6.95 -4.92
CA GLU A 240 1.86 7.49 -5.88
C GLU A 240 2.60 7.99 -7.12
N LYS A 241 2.23 7.48 -8.30
CA LYS A 241 2.63 8.13 -9.55
C LYS A 241 1.71 9.31 -9.70
N LYS A 242 2.28 10.52 -9.75
CA LYS A 242 1.54 11.67 -10.29
C LYS A 242 1.14 11.27 -11.70
N ILE A 243 -0.14 11.01 -11.91
CA ILE A 243 -0.68 10.88 -13.25
C ILE A 243 -0.40 12.25 -13.86
N LYS A 244 0.55 12.31 -14.80
CA LYS A 244 0.72 13.51 -15.60
C LYS A 244 -0.65 13.68 -16.26
N GLU A 245 -1.35 14.77 -15.95
CA GLU A 245 -2.54 15.20 -16.67
C GLU A 245 -2.11 15.47 -18.13
N SER A 246 -1.86 14.42 -18.90
CA SER A 246 -1.63 14.48 -20.34
C SER A 246 -2.99 14.73 -20.96
N GLY A 247 -3.42 15.99 -20.92
CA GLY A 247 -4.75 16.36 -21.40
C GLY A 247 -5.36 17.62 -20.77
N LYS A 248 -4.61 18.48 -20.06
CA LYS A 248 -5.04 19.88 -19.97
C LYS A 248 -4.86 20.50 -21.36
N ILE A 249 -5.92 20.44 -22.16
CA ILE A 249 -6.18 21.40 -23.24
C ILE A 249 -5.99 22.77 -22.59
N SER A 250 -4.94 23.48 -22.98
CA SER A 250 -4.66 24.82 -22.47
C SER A 250 -5.68 25.79 -23.08
N LEU A 251 -6.90 25.83 -22.53
CA LEU A 251 -7.74 27.02 -22.66
C LEU A 251 -7.03 28.12 -21.88
N LYS A 252 -6.44 29.03 -22.64
CA LYS A 252 -5.77 30.24 -22.17
C LYS A 252 -6.84 31.08 -21.46
N SER A 253 -7.04 30.88 -20.15
CA SER A 253 -7.93 31.70 -19.36
C SER A 253 -7.31 33.08 -19.19
N GLU A 254 -7.81 34.00 -20.01
CA GLU A 254 -7.71 35.43 -19.79
C GLU A 254 -8.41 35.75 -18.46
N LYS A 255 -7.76 36.58 -17.63
CA LYS A 255 -8.17 36.92 -16.26
C LYS A 255 -9.67 37.26 -16.20
N LEU A 256 -10.48 36.35 -15.65
CA LEU A 256 -11.88 36.59 -15.33
C LEU A 256 -12.16 36.10 -13.90
N ASP A 257 -13.04 36.83 -13.21
CA ASP A 257 -13.23 36.84 -11.76
C ASP A 257 -13.47 35.48 -11.07
N GLU A 258 -12.82 35.38 -9.91
CA GLU A 258 -12.63 34.22 -9.00
C GLU A 258 -13.93 33.59 -8.44
N SER A 259 -15.11 34.09 -8.81
CA SER A 259 -16.41 33.57 -8.35
C SER A 259 -17.16 32.71 -9.39
N THR A 260 -16.65 32.60 -10.62
CA THR A 260 -17.37 31.95 -11.74
C THR A 260 -16.76 30.61 -12.19
N ASP A 261 -15.55 30.28 -11.70
CA ASP A 261 -14.77 29.12 -12.17
C ASP A 261 -15.29 27.76 -11.70
N MET A 262 -15.99 27.69 -10.56
CA MET A 262 -16.55 26.41 -10.07
C MET A 262 -17.72 25.88 -10.92
N LEU A 263 -18.40 26.75 -11.68
CA LEU A 263 -19.54 26.38 -12.50
C LEU A 263 -19.10 25.89 -13.89
N ILE A 264 -18.07 26.51 -14.47
CA ILE A 264 -17.61 26.20 -15.83
C ILE A 264 -16.74 24.93 -15.86
N GLU A 265 -15.93 24.67 -14.83
CA GLU A 265 -15.10 23.45 -14.76
C GLU A 265 -15.94 22.16 -14.58
N SER A 266 -17.20 22.29 -14.11
CA SER A 266 -18.16 21.18 -14.00
C SER A 266 -18.91 20.86 -15.29
N ILE A 267 -18.90 21.77 -16.28
CA ILE A 267 -19.65 21.64 -17.55
C ILE A 267 -18.71 21.19 -18.69
N SER A 268 -17.40 21.33 -18.55
CA SER A 268 -16.42 21.02 -19.60
C SER A 268 -15.87 19.58 -19.59
N GLN A 269 -16.50 18.63 -18.90
CA GLN A 269 -16.08 17.23 -19.01
C GLN A 269 -16.59 16.61 -20.33
N PRO A 270 -15.73 16.00 -21.15
CA PRO A 270 -16.17 15.38 -22.40
C PRO A 270 -17.16 14.26 -22.11
N ARG A 271 -18.24 14.24 -22.90
CA ARG A 271 -19.27 13.20 -22.91
C ARG A 271 -18.59 11.82 -23.01
N PRO A 272 -18.82 10.88 -22.07
CA PRO A 272 -18.29 9.53 -22.22
C PRO A 272 -18.90 8.89 -23.47
N VAL A 273 -18.05 8.42 -24.38
CA VAL A 273 -18.42 7.99 -25.74
C VAL A 273 -19.23 6.69 -25.73
N GLU A 274 -19.16 5.88 -24.68
CA GLU A 274 -20.02 4.69 -24.51
C GLU A 274 -20.34 4.50 -23.02
N ILE A 275 -21.61 4.62 -22.64
CA ILE A 275 -22.09 4.34 -21.29
C ILE A 275 -22.48 2.87 -21.24
N ASN A 276 -21.72 2.05 -20.49
CA ASN A 276 -22.04 0.64 -20.30
C ASN A 276 -23.17 0.49 -19.26
N GLN A 277 -24.02 -0.53 -19.40
CA GLN A 277 -25.17 -0.75 -18.47
C GLN A 277 -24.72 -1.00 -17.02
N GLU A 278 -23.52 -1.55 -16.82
CA GLU A 278 -22.93 -1.77 -15.50
C GLU A 278 -22.63 -0.45 -14.76
N ASP A 279 -22.22 0.60 -15.47
CA ASP A 279 -22.00 1.92 -14.86
C ASP A 279 -23.33 2.54 -14.43
N VAL A 280 -24.40 2.35 -15.21
CA VAL A 280 -25.75 2.84 -14.89
C VAL A 280 -26.29 2.16 -13.62
N GLU A 281 -26.04 0.86 -13.43
CA GLU A 281 -26.44 0.15 -12.20
C GLU A 281 -25.59 0.54 -10.99
N PHE A 282 -24.29 0.80 -11.17
CA PHE A 282 -23.42 1.28 -10.09
C PHE A 282 -23.87 2.66 -9.59
N TYR A 283 -24.14 3.62 -10.49
CA TYR A 283 -24.67 4.95 -10.14
C TYR A 283 -26.12 4.91 -9.63
N ARG A 284 -26.83 3.79 -9.79
CA ARG A 284 -28.19 3.61 -9.23
C ARG A 284 -28.16 3.32 -7.73
N ASN A 285 -27.08 2.72 -7.24
CA ASN A 285 -26.95 2.26 -5.85
C ASN A 285 -26.21 3.25 -4.96
N GLU A 286 -25.34 4.08 -5.52
CA GLU A 286 -24.80 5.24 -4.82
C GLU A 286 -25.67 6.47 -5.10
N THR A 287 -26.09 7.20 -4.07
CA THR A 287 -26.87 8.44 -4.20
C THR A 287 -25.98 9.59 -4.70
N LEU A 288 -25.39 9.46 -5.88
CA LEU A 288 -24.51 10.46 -6.50
C LEU A 288 -25.25 11.15 -7.65
N CYS A 289 -25.07 12.47 -7.78
CA CYS A 289 -25.55 13.20 -8.95
C CYS A 289 -24.81 12.73 -10.20
N MET A 290 -25.53 12.34 -11.26
CA MET A 290 -24.92 11.84 -12.48
C MET A 290 -23.98 12.85 -13.17
N VAL A 291 -24.27 14.15 -13.01
CA VAL A 291 -23.51 15.28 -13.59
C VAL A 291 -22.35 15.69 -12.69
N CYS A 292 -22.62 16.26 -11.51
CA CYS A 292 -21.56 16.83 -10.65
C CYS A 292 -20.86 15.82 -9.74
N LYS A 293 -21.29 14.54 -9.73
CA LYS A 293 -20.74 13.46 -8.89
C LYS A 293 -20.74 13.72 -7.38
N ASN A 294 -21.50 14.71 -6.90
CA ASN A 294 -21.67 14.97 -5.46
C ASN A 294 -22.69 14.02 -4.82
N ASN A 295 -22.47 13.68 -3.54
CA ASN A 295 -23.41 12.91 -2.72
C ASN A 295 -24.71 13.70 -2.47
N LEU A 296 -25.83 13.10 -2.85
CA LEU A 296 -27.17 13.61 -2.72
C LEU A 296 -27.69 13.28 -1.31
N VAL A 297 -27.40 14.15 -0.35
CA VAL A 297 -27.87 13.99 1.04
C VAL A 297 -29.17 14.76 1.23
N GLY A 298 -30.28 14.03 1.38
CA GLY A 298 -31.60 14.59 1.69
C GLY A 298 -32.54 14.81 0.50
N PHE A 299 -33.85 14.78 0.75
CA PHE A 299 -34.89 14.78 -0.29
C PHE A 299 -35.17 16.15 -0.94
N LYS A 300 -34.71 17.25 -0.35
CA LYS A 300 -35.11 18.61 -0.78
C LYS A 300 -34.45 19.12 -2.06
N LYS A 301 -33.41 18.47 -2.56
CA LYS A 301 -32.64 18.91 -3.74
C LYS A 301 -32.31 17.75 -4.70
N LEU A 302 -33.26 16.82 -4.84
CA LEU A 302 -33.10 15.60 -5.64
C LEU A 302 -34.10 15.61 -6.79
N TYR A 303 -33.60 15.44 -8.00
CA TYR A 303 -34.41 15.15 -9.18
C TYR A 303 -34.12 13.72 -9.63
N ILE A 304 -35.16 12.91 -9.79
CA ILE A 304 -35.07 11.53 -10.27
C ILE A 304 -35.75 11.47 -11.63
N CYS A 305 -35.02 11.05 -12.67
CA CYS A 305 -35.61 10.86 -13.99
C CYS A 305 -36.74 9.82 -13.92
N PRO A 306 -37.96 10.13 -14.40
CA PRO A 306 -39.10 9.22 -14.28
C PRO A 306 -38.92 7.94 -15.11
N ASP A 307 -38.12 7.98 -16.18
CA ASP A 307 -37.99 6.86 -17.12
C ASP A 307 -36.88 5.88 -16.71
N CYS A 308 -35.67 6.36 -16.37
CA CYS A 308 -34.52 5.48 -16.05
C CYS A 308 -34.09 5.49 -14.57
N LYS A 309 -34.68 6.35 -13.73
CA LYS A 309 -34.30 6.56 -12.32
C LYS A 309 -32.88 7.10 -12.10
N ALA A 310 -32.25 7.69 -13.12
CA ALA A 310 -31.01 8.44 -12.94
C ALA A 310 -31.24 9.60 -11.96
N MET A 311 -30.29 9.83 -11.04
CA MET A 311 -30.39 10.84 -10.00
C MET A 311 -29.55 12.08 -10.34
N TYR A 312 -30.14 13.25 -10.15
CA TYR A 312 -29.51 14.55 -10.37
C TYR A 312 -29.74 15.42 -9.13
N CYS A 313 -28.82 16.32 -8.80
CA CYS A 313 -29.16 17.42 -7.91
C CYS A 313 -30.07 18.40 -8.66
N GLU A 314 -30.87 19.15 -7.90
CA GLU A 314 -31.82 20.13 -8.46
C GLU A 314 -31.13 21.13 -9.42
N ASP A 315 -29.95 21.62 -9.05
CA ASP A 315 -29.20 22.60 -9.83
C ASP A 315 -28.73 22.01 -11.17
N CYS A 316 -28.20 20.78 -11.17
CA CYS A 316 -27.80 20.10 -12.41
C CYS A 316 -29.00 19.76 -13.29
N ALA A 317 -30.14 19.36 -12.71
CA ALA A 317 -31.34 19.08 -13.49
C ALA A 317 -31.86 20.35 -14.18
N LYS A 318 -31.86 21.50 -13.49
CA LYS A 318 -32.25 22.79 -14.07
C LYS A 318 -31.34 23.22 -15.21
N GLU A 319 -30.03 23.04 -15.07
CA GLU A 319 -29.10 23.39 -16.16
C GLU A 319 -29.22 22.42 -17.35
N LEU A 320 -29.44 21.13 -17.11
CA LEU A 320 -29.73 20.19 -18.19
C LEU A 320 -31.01 20.54 -18.96
N ILE A 321 -32.06 21.01 -18.27
CA ILE A 321 -33.29 21.48 -18.92
C ILE A 321 -33.00 22.66 -19.87
N LYS A 322 -32.15 23.61 -19.47
CA LYS A 322 -31.80 24.78 -20.29
C LYS A 322 -30.85 24.46 -21.46
N LEU A 323 -29.91 23.55 -21.23
CA LEU A 323 -28.91 23.16 -22.21
C LEU A 323 -29.54 22.35 -23.34
N ASP A 324 -30.02 21.15 -23.01
CA ASP A 324 -30.40 20.13 -24.00
C ASP A 324 -31.85 19.65 -23.81
N ASN A 325 -32.39 19.87 -22.61
CA ASN A 325 -33.58 19.25 -22.06
C ASN A 325 -33.60 17.72 -22.18
N MET A 326 -32.45 17.05 -21.96
CA MET A 326 -32.35 15.59 -22.09
C MET A 326 -31.70 14.94 -20.86
N CYS A 327 -32.24 13.80 -20.42
CA CYS A 327 -31.66 12.97 -19.38
C CYS A 327 -30.44 12.24 -19.94
N TRP A 328 -29.26 12.44 -19.37
CA TRP A 328 -28.03 11.79 -19.85
C TRP A 328 -27.99 10.27 -19.64
N GLY A 329 -28.88 9.71 -18.82
CA GLY A 329 -29.01 8.26 -18.62
C GLY A 329 -29.84 7.54 -19.68
N CYS A 330 -30.88 8.18 -20.23
CA CYS A 330 -31.81 7.52 -21.16
C CYS A 330 -32.21 8.35 -22.37
N LEU A 331 -31.63 9.54 -22.53
CA LEU A 331 -31.85 10.49 -23.62
C LEU A 331 -33.29 11.05 -23.75
N ASN A 332 -34.22 10.66 -22.87
CA ASN A 332 -35.57 11.22 -22.84
C ASN A 332 -35.59 12.63 -22.24
N PRO A 333 -36.59 13.47 -22.59
CA PRO A 333 -36.70 14.81 -22.07
C PRO A 333 -36.90 14.86 -20.56
N ILE A 334 -36.15 15.75 -19.90
CA ILE A 334 -36.28 15.98 -18.45
C ILE A 334 -37.61 16.69 -18.16
N ASP A 335 -37.87 17.77 -18.89
CA ASP A 335 -39.14 18.48 -18.87
C ASP A 335 -39.92 18.16 -20.15
N LYS A 336 -40.97 17.33 -20.04
CA LYS A 336 -41.82 16.94 -21.18
C LYS A 336 -42.62 18.10 -21.78
N SER A 337 -42.67 19.25 -21.11
CA SER A 337 -43.35 20.45 -21.62
C SER A 337 -42.47 21.31 -22.54
N GLN A 338 -41.16 21.06 -22.57
CA GLN A 338 -40.20 21.82 -23.38
C GLN A 338 -39.66 20.95 -24.54
N PRO A 339 -39.38 21.54 -25.72
CA PRO A 339 -38.77 20.81 -26.82
C PRO A 339 -37.31 20.43 -26.49
N THR A 340 -36.85 19.29 -27.00
CA THR A 340 -35.43 18.91 -26.96
C THR A 340 -34.68 19.63 -28.08
N LYS A 341 -33.45 20.08 -27.82
CA LYS A 341 -32.60 20.57 -28.91
C LYS A 341 -32.11 19.36 -29.71
N PRO A 342 -32.29 19.33 -31.04
CA PRO A 342 -31.75 18.26 -31.87
C PRO A 342 -30.23 18.25 -31.73
N ILE A 343 -29.66 17.07 -31.54
CA ILE A 343 -28.21 16.88 -31.62
C ILE A 343 -27.87 17.07 -33.10
N GLU A 344 -27.22 18.18 -33.44
CA GLU A 344 -26.57 18.29 -34.75
C GLU A 344 -25.48 17.21 -34.79
N GLU A 345 -25.68 16.20 -35.63
CA GLU A 345 -24.67 15.19 -35.90
C GLU A 345 -23.49 15.90 -36.57
N VAL A 346 -22.48 16.24 -35.78
CA VAL A 346 -21.20 16.70 -36.31
C VAL A 346 -20.51 15.47 -36.87
N GLU A 347 -20.58 15.29 -38.19
CA GLU A 347 -19.75 14.34 -38.93
C GLU A 347 -18.28 14.80 -38.88
N ASP A 348 -17.60 14.56 -37.76
CA ASP A 348 -16.16 14.67 -37.70
C ASP A 348 -15.56 13.47 -38.45
N GLU A 349 -15.14 13.69 -39.70
CA GLU A 349 -14.30 12.74 -40.45
C GLU A 349 -12.99 12.51 -39.67
N ILE A 350 -12.96 11.44 -38.87
CA ILE A 350 -11.75 10.96 -38.23
C ILE A 350 -10.85 10.37 -39.33
N ILE A 351 -9.90 11.16 -39.83
CA ILE A 351 -8.80 10.67 -40.64
C ILE A 351 -7.89 9.83 -39.73
N VAL A 352 -8.13 8.51 -39.73
CA VAL A 352 -7.25 7.55 -39.08
C VAL A 352 -6.08 7.28 -40.03
N ASP A 353 -4.94 7.95 -39.79
CA ASP A 353 -3.67 7.57 -40.39
C ASP A 353 -3.24 6.20 -39.85
N LEU A 354 -3.62 5.15 -40.57
CA LEU A 354 -3.15 3.79 -40.31
C LEU A 354 -1.64 3.71 -40.62
N PRO A 355 -0.81 3.27 -39.66
CA PRO A 355 0.60 3.05 -39.92
C PRO A 355 0.77 1.95 -40.97
N LYS A 356 1.55 2.23 -42.02
CA LYS A 356 1.91 1.27 -43.06
C LYS A 356 2.51 0.01 -42.41
N GLU A 357 1.86 -1.12 -42.62
CA GLU A 357 2.42 -2.44 -42.29
C GLU A 357 3.70 -2.66 -43.11
N GLU A 358 4.85 -2.67 -42.44
CA GLU A 358 6.08 -3.22 -43.00
C GLU A 358 5.99 -4.75 -43.02
N GLY A 359 6.40 -5.32 -44.16
CA GLY A 359 6.03 -6.66 -44.62
C GLY A 359 6.35 -7.79 -43.65
N ARG A 360 5.37 -8.66 -43.46
CA ARG A 360 5.52 -9.95 -42.79
C ARG A 360 5.74 -11.03 -43.86
N GLU A 361 6.95 -11.55 -43.94
CA GLU A 361 7.26 -12.73 -44.75
C GLU A 361 6.43 -13.95 -44.30
N GLU A 362 5.72 -14.56 -45.24
CA GLU A 362 5.01 -15.82 -45.07
C GLU A 362 5.99 -16.97 -44.85
N ARG A 363 6.00 -17.56 -43.65
CA ARG A 363 6.64 -18.86 -43.43
C ARG A 363 5.71 -19.96 -43.93
N LYS A 364 6.09 -20.63 -45.01
CA LYS A 364 5.51 -21.91 -45.44
C LYS A 364 5.90 -23.01 -44.44
N TYR A 365 4.91 -23.71 -43.91
CA TYR A 365 5.13 -24.96 -43.19
C TYR A 365 5.22 -26.15 -44.17
N PRO A 366 6.18 -27.07 -44.01
CA PRO A 366 6.24 -28.28 -44.81
C PRO A 366 5.13 -29.26 -44.39
N LYS A 367 4.59 -29.97 -45.39
CA LYS A 367 3.58 -31.03 -45.26
C LYS A 367 4.14 -32.30 -44.63
#